data_AF-A0A2S5LCS8-F1
#
_entry.id   AF-A0A2S5LCS8-F1
#
_cell.length_a   1.000
_cell.length_b   1.000
_cell.length_c   1.000
_cell.angle_alpha   90.00
_cell.angle_beta   90.00
_cell.angle_gamma   90.00
#
_symmetry.space_group_name_H-M   'P 1'
#
loop_
_entity.id
_entity.type
_entity.pdbx_description
1 polymer ?
#
loop_
_entity_poly.entity_id
_entity_poly.type
_entity_poly.pdbx_seq_one_letter_code
_entity_poly.pdbx_strand_id
1 'polypeptide(L)'
;MNICKLVLACTLTMASSLSTAAETPFSGAANVSTESLYAATTGEVILTFLSKAAAFSTDLSVQGSPNIVFNNQTAEAGTTYSLGNFEAGTQIVFSFFVNETGNTFLSGAAINNADNTAHTAYQQVANSLLVGFEDINFGGDRDYNDIIFSVTNATVGRPVVSPVPEPEIMSMLAAGLMLLGFSNRKKS
;
A
#
# COMPACT_ATOMS: atom_id res chain seq x y z
N MET A 1 4.27 7.53 -76.42
CA MET A 1 4.96 6.65 -75.45
C MET A 1 5.25 7.48 -74.21
N ASN A 2 4.81 6.97 -73.06
CA ASN A 2 5.12 7.36 -71.67
C ASN A 2 4.36 8.53 -71.03
N ILE A 3 3.29 8.08 -70.37
CA ILE A 3 2.50 8.66 -69.31
C ILE A 3 3.40 8.91 -68.09
N CYS A 4 3.34 10.08 -67.46
CA CYS A 4 3.89 10.26 -66.11
C CYS A 4 2.86 11.02 -65.25
N LYS A 5 2.03 10.24 -64.54
CA LYS A 5 1.08 10.74 -63.54
C LYS A 5 1.86 11.00 -62.25
N LEU A 6 2.00 12.27 -61.86
CA LEU A 6 2.53 12.65 -60.56
C LEU A 6 1.43 12.47 -59.51
N VAL A 7 1.50 11.39 -58.73
CA VAL A 7 0.63 11.15 -57.58
C VAL A 7 1.25 11.83 -56.37
N LEU A 8 0.64 12.92 -55.91
CA LEU A 8 1.03 13.60 -54.68
C LEU A 8 0.33 12.92 -53.49
N ALA A 9 1.06 12.05 -52.78
CA ALA A 9 0.56 11.42 -51.56
C ALA A 9 0.71 12.40 -50.38
N CYS A 10 -0.42 12.91 -49.87
CA CYS A 10 -0.49 13.71 -48.66
C CYS A 10 -0.58 12.75 -47.46
N THR A 11 0.52 12.55 -46.75
CA THR A 11 0.56 11.75 -45.51
C THR A 11 0.10 12.61 -44.34
N LEU A 12 -1.09 12.33 -43.81
CA LEU A 12 -1.64 12.96 -42.62
C LEU A 12 -1.07 12.25 -41.38
N THR A 13 -0.06 12.83 -40.74
CA THR A 13 0.47 12.33 -39.46
C THR A 13 -0.45 12.76 -38.32
N MET A 14 -1.23 11.83 -37.78
CA MET A 14 -1.96 12.02 -36.53
C MET A 14 -0.94 11.96 -35.38
N ALA A 15 -0.62 13.11 -34.79
CA ALA A 15 0.11 13.16 -33.54
C ALA A 15 -0.88 12.88 -32.39
N SER A 16 -0.88 11.66 -31.87
CA SER A 16 -1.55 11.36 -30.61
C SER A 16 -0.75 12.00 -29.47
N SER A 17 -1.25 13.08 -28.89
CA SER A 17 -0.72 13.63 -27.64
C SER A 17 -0.97 12.61 -26.52
N LEU A 18 0.08 11.94 -26.05
CA LEU A 18 0.01 11.20 -24.79
C LEU A 18 -0.13 12.24 -23.67
N SER A 19 -1.30 12.27 -23.04
CA SER A 19 -1.48 12.94 -21.76
C SER A 19 -0.78 12.08 -20.70
N THR A 20 0.44 12.44 -20.32
CA THR A 20 1.06 11.86 -19.13
C THR A 20 0.22 12.28 -17.93
N ALA A 21 -0.40 11.33 -17.23
CA ALA A 21 -0.96 11.60 -15.92
C ALA A 21 0.19 12.11 -15.04
N ALA A 22 0.09 13.35 -14.56
CA ALA A 22 1.04 13.86 -13.59
C ALA A 22 0.88 13.01 -12.33
N GLU A 23 1.90 12.22 -11.99
CA GLU A 23 1.91 11.55 -10.69
C GLU A 23 1.94 12.63 -9.61
N THR A 24 1.04 12.51 -8.63
CA THR A 24 1.05 13.41 -7.48
C THR A 24 2.40 13.25 -6.79
N PRO A 25 3.23 14.30 -6.70
CA PRO A 25 4.54 14.18 -6.08
C PRO A 25 4.37 13.72 -4.63
N PHE A 26 5.24 12.81 -4.19
CA PHE A 26 5.28 12.38 -2.81
C PHE A 26 5.77 13.52 -1.92
N SER A 27 5.01 13.84 -0.88
CA SER A 27 5.37 14.87 0.10
C SER A 27 5.58 14.21 1.46
N GLY A 28 6.74 13.58 1.66
CA GLY A 28 7.02 12.78 2.85
C GLY A 28 6.90 13.55 4.16
N ALA A 29 7.58 14.69 4.27
CA ALA A 29 7.56 15.55 5.46
C ALA A 29 6.15 16.00 5.91
N ALA A 30 5.22 16.16 4.96
CA ALA A 30 3.83 16.55 5.27
C ALA A 30 2.95 15.37 5.71
N ASN A 31 3.41 14.14 5.46
CA ASN A 31 2.65 12.91 5.60
C ASN A 31 3.28 11.93 6.60
N VAL A 32 4.18 12.40 7.46
CA VAL A 32 4.76 11.60 8.54
C VAL A 32 3.63 11.03 9.39
N SER A 33 3.71 9.73 9.67
CA SER A 33 2.65 9.03 10.35
C SER A 33 3.19 8.08 11.40
N THR A 34 2.55 8.10 12.57
CA THR A 34 2.72 7.12 13.63
C THR A 34 1.67 6.01 13.57
N GLU A 35 0.81 6.03 12.55
CA GLU A 35 -0.29 5.08 12.40
C GLU A 35 0.19 3.75 11.83
N SER A 36 -0.49 2.67 12.19
CA SER A 36 -0.23 1.34 11.65
C SER A 36 -0.84 1.16 10.27
N LEU A 37 -0.19 0.34 9.44
CA LEU A 37 -0.71 -0.10 8.14
C LEU A 37 -1.45 -1.43 8.30
N TYR A 38 -2.57 -1.58 7.60
CA TYR A 38 -3.39 -2.78 7.60
C TYR A 38 -3.75 -3.20 6.17
N ALA A 39 -3.91 -4.51 5.94
CA ALA A 39 -4.55 -5.03 4.74
C ALA A 39 -6.00 -4.52 4.67
N ALA A 40 -6.37 -3.86 3.57
CA ALA A 40 -7.69 -3.24 3.44
C ALA A 40 -8.80 -4.27 3.20
N THR A 41 -8.51 -5.33 2.45
CA THR A 41 -9.40 -6.45 2.15
C THR A 41 -8.63 -7.76 2.17
N THR A 42 -9.32 -8.89 2.37
CA THR A 42 -8.69 -10.21 2.25
C THR A 42 -8.24 -10.42 0.81
N GLY A 43 -6.94 -10.60 0.60
CA GLY A 43 -6.39 -10.70 -0.74
C GLY A 43 -4.89 -10.49 -0.79
N GLU A 44 -4.37 -10.48 -2.01
CA GLU A 44 -2.96 -10.20 -2.27
C GLU A 44 -2.63 -8.73 -1.95
N VAL A 45 -1.44 -8.51 -1.40
CA VAL A 45 -0.86 -7.18 -1.22
C VAL A 45 0.36 -7.10 -2.14
N ILE A 46 0.37 -6.10 -3.03
CA ILE A 46 1.45 -5.89 -3.99
C ILE A 46 2.16 -4.59 -3.66
N LEU A 47 3.49 -4.67 -3.58
CA LEU A 47 4.37 -3.53 -3.45
C LEU A 47 4.97 -3.18 -4.81
N THR A 48 5.07 -1.90 -5.16
CA THR A 48 5.83 -1.43 -6.33
C THR A 48 6.90 -0.44 -5.90
N PHE A 49 8.17 -0.74 -6.12
CA PHE A 49 9.26 0.19 -5.83
C PHE A 49 9.23 1.35 -6.83
N LEU A 50 9.33 2.60 -6.34
CA LEU A 50 9.20 3.80 -7.18
C LEU A 50 10.53 4.54 -7.31
N SER A 51 11.19 4.84 -6.19
CA SER A 51 12.43 5.61 -6.21
C SER A 51 13.20 5.47 -4.90
N LYS A 52 14.45 5.94 -4.92
CA LYS A 52 15.31 6.08 -3.75
C LYS A 52 16.19 7.31 -3.87
N ALA A 53 16.41 8.02 -2.77
CA ALA A 53 17.34 9.14 -2.67
C ALA A 53 18.35 8.97 -1.52
N ALA A 54 18.62 7.71 -1.13
CA ALA A 54 19.61 7.36 -0.12
C ALA A 54 20.95 6.85 -0.67
N ALA A 55 22.00 7.02 0.15
CA ALA A 55 23.32 6.44 -0.04
C ALA A 55 23.49 5.08 0.65
N PHE A 56 22.78 4.82 1.76
CA PHE A 56 22.88 3.55 2.48
C PHE A 56 22.20 2.40 1.75
N SER A 57 22.73 1.20 1.91
CA SER A 57 22.15 -0.03 1.40
C SER A 57 21.13 -0.57 2.40
N THR A 58 19.86 -0.55 2.01
CA THR A 58 18.76 -0.87 2.90
C THR A 58 17.91 -2.00 2.34
N ASP A 59 17.72 -3.03 3.15
CA ASP A 59 16.85 -4.17 2.85
C ASP A 59 15.45 -3.93 3.43
N LEU A 60 14.46 -3.89 2.55
CA LEU A 60 13.06 -3.85 2.94
C LEU A 60 12.54 -5.29 3.14
N SER A 61 11.93 -5.55 4.28
CA SER A 61 11.21 -6.79 4.57
C SER A 61 9.86 -6.52 5.23
N VAL A 62 9.01 -7.55 5.31
CA VAL A 62 7.78 -7.50 6.11
C VAL A 62 8.03 -8.25 7.41
N GLN A 63 7.72 -7.65 8.55
CA GLN A 63 7.91 -8.27 9.86
C GLN A 63 7.18 -9.62 9.93
N GLY A 64 7.88 -10.64 10.41
CA GLY A 64 7.37 -12.02 10.46
C GLY A 64 7.62 -12.84 9.19
N SER A 65 8.05 -12.21 8.09
CA SER A 65 8.57 -12.89 6.90
C SER A 65 10.08 -13.09 7.02
N PRO A 66 10.64 -14.27 6.68
CA PRO A 66 12.09 -14.46 6.61
C PRO A 66 12.71 -13.87 5.32
N ASN A 67 11.88 -13.40 4.38
CA ASN A 67 12.33 -12.99 3.06
C ASN A 67 12.51 -11.46 2.99
N ILE A 68 13.63 -11.04 2.42
CA ILE A 68 13.82 -9.68 1.93
C ILE A 68 12.93 -9.49 0.70
N VAL A 69 12.18 -8.38 0.65
CA VAL A 69 11.36 -8.01 -0.49
C VAL A 69 12.27 -7.44 -1.59
N PHE A 70 13.10 -6.45 -1.26
CA PHE A 70 14.13 -5.90 -2.14
C PHE A 70 15.20 -5.13 -1.36
N ASN A 71 16.31 -4.81 -2.03
CA ASN A 71 17.33 -3.88 -1.58
C ASN A 71 17.29 -2.59 -2.41
N ASN A 72 17.41 -1.43 -1.76
CA ASN A 72 17.23 -0.12 -2.40
C ASN A 72 18.29 0.26 -3.44
N GLN A 73 19.48 -0.34 -3.38
CA GLN A 73 20.56 -0.08 -4.33
C GLN A 73 20.45 -0.94 -5.59
N THR A 74 19.67 -2.03 -5.55
CA THR A 74 19.54 -2.99 -6.66
C THR A 74 18.14 -3.06 -7.26
N ALA A 75 17.12 -2.59 -6.55
CA ALA A 75 15.75 -2.53 -7.07
C ALA A 75 15.63 -1.54 -8.23
N GLU A 76 14.93 -1.96 -9.29
CA GLU A 76 14.63 -1.10 -10.43
C GLU A 76 13.25 -0.46 -10.26
N ALA A 77 13.16 0.86 -10.49
CA ALA A 77 11.91 1.60 -10.39
C ALA A 77 10.83 0.97 -11.29
N GLY A 78 9.62 0.81 -10.74
CA GLY A 78 8.50 0.11 -11.38
C GLY A 78 8.45 -1.40 -11.13
N THR A 79 9.46 -1.99 -10.45
CA THR A 79 9.43 -3.43 -10.10
C THR A 79 8.35 -3.69 -9.05
N THR A 80 7.52 -4.70 -9.32
CA THR A 80 6.45 -5.15 -8.43
C THR A 80 6.85 -6.41 -7.66
N TYR A 81 6.51 -6.46 -6.37
CA TYR A 81 6.77 -7.57 -5.47
C TYR A 81 5.45 -7.99 -4.81
N SER A 82 5.11 -9.28 -4.91
CA SER A 82 4.01 -9.83 -4.13
C SER A 82 4.46 -10.01 -2.69
N LEU A 83 3.70 -9.46 -1.73
CA LEU A 83 3.89 -9.70 -0.31
C LEU A 83 3.10 -10.92 0.18
N GLY A 84 2.35 -11.57 -0.71
CA GLY A 84 1.44 -12.66 -0.42
C GLY A 84 0.02 -12.20 -0.08
N ASN A 85 -0.79 -13.16 0.37
CA ASN A 85 -2.18 -12.93 0.76
C ASN A 85 -2.30 -12.63 2.25
N PHE A 86 -3.07 -11.60 2.57
CA PHE A 86 -3.38 -11.18 3.94
C PHE A 86 -4.89 -11.22 4.15
N GLU A 87 -5.32 -11.54 5.37
CA GLU A 87 -6.71 -11.35 5.78
C GLU A 87 -6.99 -9.86 6.01
N ALA A 88 -8.22 -9.41 5.73
CA ALA A 88 -8.63 -8.04 5.97
C ALA A 88 -8.35 -7.63 7.43
N GLY A 89 -7.77 -6.45 7.62
CA GLY A 89 -7.39 -5.94 8.94
C GLY A 89 -6.11 -6.53 9.53
N THR A 90 -5.41 -7.41 8.82
CA THR A 90 -4.07 -7.86 9.24
C THR A 90 -3.11 -6.69 9.21
N GLN A 91 -2.39 -6.46 10.31
CA GLN A 91 -1.36 -5.42 10.36
C GLN A 91 -0.17 -5.82 9.47
N ILE A 92 0.29 -4.88 8.66
CA ILE A 92 1.48 -5.03 7.82
C ILE A 92 2.54 -4.09 8.39
N VAL A 93 3.66 -4.65 8.84
CA VAL A 93 4.78 -3.86 9.38
C VAL A 93 5.96 -4.05 8.47
N PHE A 94 6.42 -2.97 7.86
CA PHE A 94 7.64 -2.95 7.08
C PHE A 94 8.85 -2.76 8.01
N SER A 95 9.92 -3.50 7.72
CA SER A 95 11.19 -3.45 8.43
C SER A 95 12.29 -3.03 7.47
N PHE A 96 13.09 -2.07 7.90
CA PHE A 96 14.06 -1.35 7.10
C PHE A 96 15.44 -1.55 7.70
N PHE A 97 16.17 -2.55 7.22
CA PHE A 97 17.48 -2.92 7.76
C PHE A 97 18.61 -2.22 6.98
N VAL A 98 19.33 -1.34 7.66
CA VAL A 98 20.42 -0.55 7.09
C VAL A 98 21.73 -1.33 7.23
N ASN A 99 22.24 -1.84 6.11
CA ASN A 99 23.34 -2.82 6.10
C ASN A 99 24.64 -2.27 6.71
N GLU A 100 24.92 -0.98 6.52
CA GLU A 100 26.16 -0.36 6.98
C GLU A 100 26.18 -0.10 8.49
N THR A 101 25.02 0.20 9.09
CA THR A 101 24.92 0.56 10.51
C THR A 101 24.41 -0.58 11.37
N GLY A 102 23.70 -1.54 10.78
CA GLY A 102 22.99 -2.60 11.49
C GLY A 102 21.69 -2.12 12.17
N ASN A 103 21.27 -0.87 11.93
CA ASN A 103 20.02 -0.35 12.46
C ASN A 103 18.82 -0.94 11.70
N THR A 104 17.71 -1.11 12.42
CA THR A 104 16.42 -1.49 11.83
C THR A 104 15.38 -0.45 12.20
N PHE A 105 14.73 0.13 11.18
CA PHE A 105 13.61 1.02 11.36
C PHE A 105 12.31 0.35 10.93
N LEU A 106 11.27 0.52 11.73
CA LEU A 106 9.95 -0.07 11.53
C LEU A 106 8.95 0.99 11.12
N SER A 107 8.03 0.62 10.23
CA SER A 107 6.85 1.43 9.91
C SER A 107 5.92 1.56 11.11
N GLY A 108 5.21 2.69 11.17
CA GLY A 108 4.16 2.95 12.16
C GLY A 108 4.65 3.76 13.35
N ALA A 109 4.21 3.42 14.55
CA ALA A 109 4.41 4.25 15.73
C ALA A 109 5.89 4.42 16.10
N ALA A 110 6.27 5.65 16.45
CA ALA A 110 7.64 6.01 16.79
C ALA A 110 8.24 5.18 17.94
N ILE A 111 7.38 4.76 18.89
CA ILE A 111 7.76 3.91 20.03
C ILE A 111 8.28 2.51 19.62
N ASN A 112 8.02 2.09 18.38
CA ASN A 112 8.53 0.83 17.84
C ASN A 112 10.00 0.93 17.39
N ASN A 113 10.55 2.15 17.32
CA ASN A 113 11.93 2.42 16.92
C ASN A 113 12.77 2.80 18.14
N ALA A 114 14.03 2.35 18.16
CA ALA A 114 14.94 2.53 19.30
C ALA A 114 15.22 4.01 19.65
N ASP A 115 15.09 4.90 18.66
CA ASP A 115 15.30 6.33 18.77
C ASP A 115 14.00 7.13 19.04
N ASN A 116 12.87 6.44 19.24
CA ASN A 116 11.54 7.03 19.40
C ASN A 116 11.15 7.98 18.25
N THR A 117 11.58 7.70 17.02
CA THR A 117 11.22 8.48 15.83
C THR A 117 10.33 7.67 14.88
N ALA A 118 9.38 8.33 14.22
CA ALA A 118 8.62 7.72 13.13
C ALA A 118 9.44 7.80 11.84
N HIS A 119 9.76 6.64 11.26
CA HIS A 119 10.56 6.53 10.03
C HIS A 119 9.71 6.37 8.79
N THR A 120 8.40 6.59 8.87
CA THR A 120 7.48 6.43 7.75
C THR A 120 6.56 7.60 7.53
N ALA A 121 6.31 7.88 6.25
CA ALA A 121 5.27 8.78 5.79
C ALA A 121 4.32 8.08 4.81
N TYR A 122 3.03 8.39 4.88
CA TYR A 122 1.98 7.74 4.07
C TYR A 122 1.16 8.73 3.27
N GLN A 123 1.06 8.53 1.96
CA GLN A 123 0.24 9.38 1.08
C GLN A 123 -0.71 8.51 0.24
N GLN A 124 -2.01 8.67 0.43
CA GLN A 124 -3.01 7.96 -0.38
C GLN A 124 -3.03 8.53 -1.79
N VAL A 125 -2.87 7.66 -2.80
CA VAL A 125 -2.93 8.02 -4.22
C VAL A 125 -3.81 7.04 -4.97
N ALA A 126 -5.02 7.48 -5.33
CA ALA A 126 -6.06 6.64 -5.93
C ALA A 126 -6.27 5.35 -5.12
N ASN A 127 -6.02 4.18 -5.73
CA ASN A 127 -6.22 2.86 -5.13
C ASN A 127 -4.97 2.28 -4.46
N SER A 128 -3.91 3.09 -4.32
CA SER A 128 -2.65 2.68 -3.72
C SER A 128 -2.25 3.64 -2.60
N LEU A 129 -1.44 3.14 -1.69
CA LEU A 129 -0.80 3.96 -0.66
C LEU A 129 0.67 4.12 -1.00
N LEU A 130 1.14 5.35 -1.14
CA LEU A 130 2.58 5.63 -1.17
C LEU A 130 3.15 5.59 0.24
N VAL A 131 4.29 4.94 0.37
CA VAL A 131 5.05 4.81 1.61
C VAL A 131 6.45 5.34 1.36
N GLY A 132 6.85 6.33 2.14
CA GLY A 132 8.22 6.85 2.19
C GLY A 132 8.90 6.49 3.49
N PHE A 133 10.22 6.28 3.45
CA PHE A 133 11.04 5.88 4.59
C PHE A 133 12.23 6.80 4.82
N GLU A 134 12.72 6.81 6.07
CA GLU A 134 14.00 7.39 6.51
C GLU A 134 14.94 6.28 7.02
N ASP A 135 16.20 6.26 6.59
CA ASP A 135 17.20 5.24 6.95
C ASP A 135 18.30 5.72 7.92
N ILE A 136 18.12 6.90 8.53
CA ILE A 136 19.05 7.46 9.52
C ILE A 136 18.36 7.69 10.86
N ASN A 137 19.06 7.35 11.96
CA ASN A 137 18.61 7.63 13.33
C ASN A 137 18.11 9.07 13.51
N PHE A 138 17.04 9.23 14.28
CA PHE A 138 16.32 10.46 14.53
C PHE A 138 15.66 11.08 13.28
N GLY A 139 15.56 10.28 12.20
CA GLY A 139 14.85 10.59 10.97
C GLY A 139 15.63 11.48 10.00
N GLY A 140 16.97 11.47 10.04
CA GLY A 140 17.77 12.14 8.99
C GLY A 140 17.41 13.60 8.73
N ASP A 141 17.15 13.92 7.46
CA ASP A 141 16.66 15.22 7.00
C ASP A 141 15.12 15.31 6.92
N ARG A 142 14.41 14.20 7.19
CA ARG A 142 12.95 14.10 7.35
C ARG A 142 12.18 14.42 6.08
N ASP A 143 12.73 14.14 4.92
CA ASP A 143 12.04 14.25 3.65
C ASP A 143 11.34 12.94 3.22
N TYR A 144 11.68 11.82 3.89
CA TYR A 144 11.17 10.47 3.75
C TYR A 144 11.28 9.91 2.32
N ASN A 145 12.32 10.32 1.58
CA ASN A 145 12.54 9.90 0.20
C ASN A 145 13.69 8.89 0.04
N ASP A 146 14.31 8.43 1.13
CA ASP A 146 15.38 7.44 1.11
C ASP A 146 14.96 6.20 0.33
N ILE A 147 13.70 5.78 0.52
CA ILE A 147 12.93 4.94 -0.41
C ILE A 147 11.50 5.42 -0.47
N ILE A 148 10.92 5.36 -1.68
CA ILE A 148 9.49 5.49 -1.91
C ILE A 148 8.98 4.24 -2.65
N PHE A 149 7.91 3.64 -2.15
CA PHE A 149 7.19 2.57 -2.82
C PHE A 149 5.68 2.75 -2.71
N SER A 150 4.91 2.13 -3.59
CA SER A 150 3.45 2.05 -3.48
C SER A 150 3.02 0.67 -3.01
N VAL A 151 1.92 0.62 -2.26
CA VAL A 151 1.30 -0.63 -1.79
C VAL A 151 -0.17 -0.63 -2.18
N THR A 152 -0.63 -1.71 -2.80
CA THR A 152 -2.06 -1.94 -3.08
C THR A 152 -2.71 -2.70 -1.93
N ASN A 153 -4.04 -2.62 -1.84
CA ASN A 153 -4.81 -3.34 -0.81
C ASN A 153 -4.36 -3.01 0.64
N ALA A 154 -4.01 -1.76 0.91
CA ALA A 154 -3.54 -1.31 2.21
C ALA A 154 -4.24 -0.02 2.66
N THR A 155 -4.37 0.16 3.98
CA THR A 155 -5.01 1.31 4.63
C THR A 155 -4.29 1.68 5.92
N VAL A 156 -4.35 2.95 6.32
CA VAL A 156 -3.64 3.49 7.47
C VAL A 156 -4.60 3.75 8.64
N GLY A 157 -4.16 3.45 9.87
CA GLY A 157 -4.76 3.90 11.14
C GLY A 157 -5.98 3.13 11.62
N ARG A 158 -6.81 2.57 10.73
CA ARG A 158 -7.93 1.69 11.15
C ARG A 158 -7.96 0.39 10.36
N PRO A 159 -8.01 -0.77 11.05
CA PRO A 159 -8.32 -2.03 10.38
C PRO A 159 -9.71 -1.91 9.76
N VAL A 160 -9.80 -2.18 8.46
CA VAL A 160 -11.10 -2.33 7.80
C VAL A 160 -11.63 -3.70 8.20
N VAL A 161 -12.45 -3.71 9.25
CA VAL A 161 -13.25 -4.89 9.58
C VAL A 161 -14.36 -4.99 8.56
N SER A 162 -14.37 -6.06 7.77
CA SER A 162 -15.56 -6.38 6.98
C SER A 162 -16.74 -6.53 7.95
N PRO A 163 -17.94 -6.02 7.62
CA PRO A 163 -19.10 -6.25 8.45
C PRO A 163 -19.28 -7.75 8.60
N VAL A 164 -19.07 -8.26 9.81
CA VAL A 164 -19.36 -9.64 10.17
C VAL A 164 -20.83 -9.86 9.81
N PRO A 165 -21.15 -10.81 8.91
CA PRO A 165 -22.54 -11.16 8.63
C PRO A 165 -23.21 -11.43 9.98
N GLU A 166 -24.25 -10.66 10.34
CA GLU A 166 -24.89 -10.87 11.63
C GLU A 166 -25.25 -12.35 11.73
N PRO A 167 -24.75 -13.06 12.75
CA PRO A 167 -24.85 -14.50 12.79
C PRO A 167 -26.32 -14.89 12.74
N GLU A 168 -26.61 -16.08 12.21
CA GLU A 168 -27.96 -16.64 12.09
C GLU A 168 -28.78 -16.56 13.39
N ILE A 169 -28.17 -16.23 14.54
CA ILE A 169 -28.81 -15.76 15.77
C ILE A 169 -29.93 -14.75 15.53
N MET A 170 -29.78 -13.72 14.67
CA MET A 170 -30.87 -12.78 14.39
C MET A 170 -32.04 -13.47 13.68
N SER A 171 -31.74 -14.31 12.70
CA SER A 171 -32.72 -15.12 11.97
C SER A 171 -33.39 -16.17 12.85
N MET A 172 -32.65 -16.81 13.74
CA MET A 172 -33.13 -17.83 14.68
C MET A 172 -33.90 -17.22 15.84
N LEU A 173 -33.50 -16.04 16.32
CA LEU A 173 -34.25 -15.25 17.29
C LEU A 173 -35.57 -14.78 16.70
N ALA A 174 -35.55 -14.24 15.47
CA ALA A 174 -36.76 -13.83 14.75
C ALA A 174 -37.68 -15.03 14.49
N ALA A 175 -37.13 -16.17 14.03
CA ALA A 175 -37.89 -17.39 13.81
C ALA A 175 -38.48 -17.95 15.13
N GLY A 176 -37.70 -17.96 16.21
CA GLY A 176 -38.16 -18.40 17.53
C GLY A 176 -39.29 -17.54 18.09
N LEU A 177 -39.17 -16.21 18.00
CA LEU A 177 -40.23 -15.27 18.42
C LEU A 177 -41.49 -15.42 17.55
N MET A 178 -41.33 -15.66 16.25
CA MET A 178 -42.45 -15.88 15.34
C MET A 178 -43.21 -17.18 15.68
N LEU A 179 -42.50 -18.28 15.98
CA LEU A 179 -43.09 -19.55 16.41
C LEU A 179 -43.81 -19.45 17.76
N LEU A 180 -43.26 -18.69 18.72
CA LEU A 180 -43.91 -18.41 20.00
C LEU A 180 -45.21 -17.61 19.82
N GLY A 181 -45.18 -16.60 18.93
CA GLY A 181 -46.36 -15.79 18.58
C GLY A 181 -47.50 -16.62 17.98
N PHE A 182 -47.19 -17.59 17.11
CA PHE A 182 -48.19 -18.51 16.55
C PHE A 182 -48.69 -19.55 17.57
N SER A 183 -47.83 -20.02 18.48
CA SER A 183 -48.20 -21.01 19.49
C SER A 183 -49.19 -20.47 20.53
N ASN A 184 -49.11 -19.18 20.85
CA ASN A 184 -50.02 -18.53 21.80
C ASN A 184 -51.41 -18.21 21.23
N ARG A 185 -51.61 -18.27 19.89
CA ARG A 185 -52.92 -18.03 19.26
C ARG A 185 -53.88 -19.22 19.34
N LYS A 186 -53.40 -20.43 19.65
CA LYS A 186 -54.23 -21.64 19.71
C LYS A 186 -54.88 -21.92 21.08
N LYS A 187 -54.65 -21.06 22.08
CA LYS A 187 -55.20 -21.21 23.45
C LYS A 187 -56.27 -20.18 23.81
N SER A 188 -56.82 -19.44 22.84
CA SER A 188 -58.01 -18.59 23.03
C SER A 188 -59.20 -19.12 22.25
#